data_AF-A0AAW3BAW6-F1
#
_entry.id   AF-A0AAW3BAW6-F1
#
_cell.length_a   1.000
_cell.length_b   1.000
_cell.length_c   1.000
_cell.angle_alpha   90.00
_cell.angle_beta   90.00
_cell.angle_gamma   90.00
#
_symmetry.space_group_name_H-M   'P 1'
#
loop_
_entity.id
_entity.type
_entity.pdbx_description
1 polymer ?
#
loop_
_entity_poly.entity_id
_entity_poly.type
_entity_poly.pdbx_seq_one_letter_code
_entity_poly.pdbx_strand_id
1 'polypeptide(L)'
;MTEFPPAGAGATTIFIRCATLHSRGELLNGFFFAHRAALGIQDWYVSAPTTVNSGTGNEEAQHSSTMDSAAAGDLPHVASSPRLPPRFPVEVLYVRNSRKPYFLLEWRYPTSEEEEKRKEPSDSGGDEKEEVAKAHEAQAGSSQGRVAEELVRQLAERTLALGKHELCDNGVTWKGQPVLICVASSGMTVMAERRKLELRDSQRKVQRAAEKRERADADTAAQTARAKQQDAGAVTAAFIPRCVRRRR
;
A
#
# COMPACT_ATOMS: atom_id res chain seq x y z
N MET A 1 -40.26 18.15 11.38
CA MET A 1 -39.54 17.25 12.30
C MET A 1 -38.79 16.25 11.44
N THR A 2 -37.55 16.55 11.11
CA THR A 2 -36.68 15.67 10.32
C THR A 2 -36.00 14.71 11.27
N GLU A 3 -36.46 13.46 11.24
CA GLU A 3 -35.84 12.36 11.96
C GLU A 3 -34.43 12.12 11.41
N PHE A 4 -33.43 12.34 12.26
CA PHE A 4 -32.10 11.81 12.05
C PHE A 4 -32.18 10.29 12.14
N PRO A 5 -31.61 9.53 11.19
CA PRO A 5 -31.55 8.09 11.33
C PRO A 5 -30.78 7.74 12.62
N PRO A 6 -31.17 6.66 13.32
CA PRO A 6 -30.49 6.25 14.54
C PRO A 6 -29.01 6.02 14.26
N ALA A 7 -28.16 6.45 15.19
CA ALA A 7 -26.72 6.23 15.16
C ALA A 7 -26.43 4.73 15.03
N GLY A 8 -26.29 4.26 13.79
CA GLY A 8 -25.67 2.98 13.50
C GLY A 8 -24.23 3.06 13.98
N ALA A 9 -23.85 2.14 14.87
CA ALA A 9 -22.56 2.02 15.52
C ALA A 9 -21.40 1.81 14.52
N GLY A 10 -21.05 2.86 13.78
CA GLY A 10 -19.94 2.90 12.84
C GLY A 10 -19.01 4.07 13.15
N ALA A 11 -17.71 3.87 12.96
CA ALA A 11 -16.73 4.94 13.09
C ALA A 11 -17.04 6.06 12.09
N THR A 12 -16.84 7.32 12.50
CA THR A 12 -17.02 8.47 11.60
C THR A 12 -15.96 8.41 10.49
N THR A 13 -16.41 8.32 9.24
CA THR A 13 -15.51 8.39 8.09
C THR A 13 -15.19 9.84 7.76
N ILE A 14 -13.89 10.16 7.74
CA ILE A 14 -13.35 11.48 7.43
C ILE A 14 -12.84 11.46 6.00
N PHE A 15 -13.28 12.44 5.21
CA PHE A 15 -12.77 12.72 3.88
C PHE A 15 -11.65 13.75 3.97
N ILE A 16 -10.49 13.43 3.41
CA ILE A 16 -9.33 14.33 3.38
C ILE A 16 -8.85 14.47 1.93
N ARG A 17 -8.63 15.71 1.48
CA ARG A 17 -8.09 15.98 0.16
C ARG A 17 -7.01 17.05 0.20
N CYS A 18 -5.89 16.76 -0.45
CA CYS A 18 -4.80 17.71 -0.67
C CYS A 18 -4.11 17.35 -1.99
N ALA A 19 -3.70 18.36 -2.76
CA ALA A 19 -3.01 18.15 -4.04
C ALA A 19 -1.59 17.57 -3.90
N THR A 20 -1.00 17.66 -2.70
CA THR A 20 0.40 17.26 -2.43
C THR A 20 0.50 16.05 -1.49
N LEU A 21 -0.62 15.46 -1.07
CA LEU A 21 -0.68 14.21 -0.30
C LEU A 21 -1.06 13.05 -1.22
N HIS A 22 -0.17 12.06 -1.33
CA HIS A 22 -0.34 10.96 -2.30
C HIS A 22 -0.18 9.57 -1.70
N SER A 23 0.20 9.47 -0.42
CA SER A 23 0.38 8.18 0.23
C SER A 23 -0.10 8.18 1.68
N ARG A 24 -0.42 6.99 2.17
CA ARG A 24 -0.72 6.76 3.59
C ARG A 24 0.46 7.20 4.48
N GLY A 25 1.70 6.99 4.04
CA GLY A 25 2.89 7.41 4.76
C GLY A 25 2.99 8.93 4.89
N GLU A 26 2.72 9.68 3.81
CA GLU A 26 2.68 11.14 3.87
C GLU A 26 1.55 11.66 4.77
N LEU A 27 0.37 11.04 4.72
CA LEU A 27 -0.75 11.44 5.58
C LEU A 27 -0.44 11.17 7.06
N LEU A 28 -0.04 9.95 7.41
CA LEU A 28 0.13 9.55 8.81
C LEU A 28 1.47 10.02 9.39
N ASN A 29 2.58 9.85 8.67
CA ASN A 29 3.91 10.16 9.21
C ASN A 29 4.37 11.58 8.87
N GLY A 30 3.69 12.25 7.94
CA GLY A 30 3.96 13.65 7.57
C GLY A 30 2.91 14.59 8.16
N PHE A 31 1.71 14.58 7.57
CA PHE A 31 0.65 15.55 7.89
C PHE A 31 0.15 15.42 9.35
N PHE A 32 -0.20 14.21 9.80
CA PHE A 32 -0.62 13.98 11.17
C PHE A 32 0.52 14.14 12.17
N PHE A 33 1.76 13.82 11.79
CA PHE A 33 2.91 14.11 12.64
C PHE A 33 3.10 15.61 12.84
N ALA A 34 2.94 16.43 11.79
CA ALA A 34 3.01 17.89 11.90
C ALA A 34 1.92 18.45 12.82
N HIS A 35 0.73 17.82 12.85
CA HIS A 35 -0.41 18.22 13.67
C HIS A 35 -0.60 17.37 14.94
N ARG A 36 0.43 16.59 15.34
CA ARG A 36 0.33 15.58 16.41
C ARG A 36 -0.11 16.15 17.75
N ALA A 37 0.28 17.38 18.06
CA ALA A 37 -0.11 18.08 19.29
C ALA A 37 -1.61 18.42 19.29
N ALA A 38 -2.12 18.96 18.19
CA ALA A 38 -3.55 19.27 18.03
C ALA A 38 -4.42 18.00 18.03
N LEU A 39 -3.89 16.89 17.51
CA LEU A 39 -4.55 15.59 17.55
C LEU A 39 -4.41 14.90 18.92
N GLY A 40 -3.43 15.28 19.73
CA GLY A 40 -3.10 14.60 21.00
C GLY A 40 -2.53 13.19 20.81
N ILE A 41 -1.78 12.97 19.72
CA ILE A 41 -1.12 11.69 19.39
C ILE A 41 0.41 11.78 19.46
N GLN A 42 0.95 12.84 20.04
CA GLN A 42 2.39 13.11 20.08
C GLN A 42 3.18 11.95 20.70
N ASP A 43 2.73 11.44 21.84
CA ASP A 43 3.42 10.38 22.60
C ASP A 43 3.31 9.00 21.95
N TRP A 44 2.50 8.88 20.90
CA TRP A 44 2.31 7.64 20.17
C TRP A 44 3.34 7.45 19.05
N TYR A 45 4.01 8.51 18.59
CA TYR A 45 5.02 8.38 17.54
C TYR A 45 6.31 7.80 18.12
N VAL A 46 6.77 6.71 17.51
CA VAL A 46 8.03 6.06 17.86
C VAL A 46 9.05 6.31 16.76
N SER A 47 10.27 6.65 17.16
CA SER A 47 11.44 6.72 16.27
C SER A 47 12.14 5.36 16.31
N ALA A 48 11.65 4.38 15.54
CA ALA A 48 12.26 3.05 15.51
C ALA A 48 13.58 3.09 14.74
N PRO A 49 14.74 2.72 15.32
CA PRO A 49 15.97 2.60 14.55
C PRO A 49 15.75 1.61 13.42
N THR A 50 16.14 2.00 12.21
CA THR A 50 16.02 1.10 11.05
C THR A 50 17.06 0.01 11.26
N THR A 51 16.67 -1.16 11.75
CA THR A 51 17.56 -2.33 11.77
C THR A 51 17.83 -2.69 10.33
N VAL A 52 18.95 -2.20 9.81
CA VAL A 52 19.53 -2.71 8.57
C VAL A 52 19.81 -4.17 8.88
N ASN A 53 19.04 -5.09 8.29
CA ASN A 53 19.44 -6.49 8.22
C ASN A 53 20.69 -6.51 7.34
N SER A 54 21.85 -6.27 7.94
CA SER A 54 23.14 -6.59 7.35
C SER A 54 23.14 -8.09 7.10
N GLY A 55 23.12 -8.44 5.82
CA GLY A 55 23.21 -9.83 5.37
C GLY A 55 24.36 -10.55 6.05
N THR A 56 24.09 -11.80 6.39
CA THR A 56 25.04 -12.83 6.79
C THR A 56 26.29 -12.81 5.90
N GLY A 57 27.38 -12.26 6.45
CA GLY A 57 28.74 -12.52 6.02
C GLY A 57 29.43 -13.28 7.15
N ASN A 58 29.81 -14.53 6.88
CA ASN A 58 30.64 -15.35 7.75
C ASN A 58 31.97 -14.65 8.03
N GLU A 59 32.49 -14.75 9.25
CA GLU A 59 33.83 -15.31 9.53
C GLU A 59 34.11 -15.40 11.04
N GLU A 60 34.66 -16.55 11.40
CA GLU A 60 35.09 -16.95 12.74
C GLU A 60 36.33 -16.16 13.22
N ALA A 61 36.33 -15.89 14.52
CA ALA A 61 37.42 -16.06 15.46
C ALA A 61 38.72 -15.21 15.37
N GLN A 62 39.03 -14.66 16.55
CA GLN A 62 40.35 -14.52 17.21
C GLN A 62 40.97 -13.12 17.41
N HIS A 63 41.02 -12.76 18.71
CA HIS A 63 42.18 -12.27 19.49
C HIS A 63 42.57 -10.77 19.47
N SER A 64 42.57 -10.21 20.70
CA SER A 64 43.67 -9.46 21.34
C SER A 64 43.93 -7.98 21.02
N SER A 65 43.58 -7.15 22.03
CA SER A 65 44.40 -6.11 22.70
C SER A 65 44.85 -4.80 22.00
N THR A 66 44.57 -3.70 22.72
CA THR A 66 45.44 -2.51 22.96
C THR A 66 45.27 -1.24 22.09
N MET A 67 44.65 -0.25 22.75
CA MET A 67 44.86 1.21 22.80
C MET A 67 44.91 2.13 21.56
N ASP A 68 44.23 3.28 21.76
CA ASP A 68 44.41 4.63 21.22
C ASP A 68 44.30 4.90 19.71
N SER A 69 43.20 5.55 19.31
CA SER A 69 43.24 6.98 18.90
C SER A 69 41.96 7.45 18.22
N ALA A 70 41.49 8.60 18.69
CA ALA A 70 40.81 9.68 17.99
C ALA A 70 40.27 9.42 16.56
N ALA A 71 38.96 9.29 16.47
CA ALA A 71 38.13 10.10 15.56
C ALA A 71 36.66 9.88 15.98
N ALA A 72 36.03 10.94 16.47
CA ALA A 72 34.57 11.01 16.59
C ALA A 72 33.97 10.98 15.17
N GLY A 73 33.93 9.80 14.57
CA GLY A 73 33.11 9.51 13.40
C GLY A 73 31.69 9.34 13.89
N ASP A 74 30.96 10.44 13.94
CA ASP A 74 29.51 10.45 14.06
C ASP A 74 28.98 9.65 12.86
N LEU A 75 28.71 8.36 13.09
CA LEU A 75 28.05 7.49 12.12
C LEU A 75 26.77 8.24 11.69
N PRO A 76 26.46 8.36 10.39
CA PRO A 76 25.24 9.02 9.97
C PRO A 76 24.09 8.22 10.58
N HIS A 77 23.53 8.76 11.67
CA HIS A 77 22.30 8.25 12.26
C HIS A 77 21.29 8.25 11.12
N VAL A 78 21.03 7.07 10.56
CA VAL A 78 19.98 6.87 9.57
C VAL A 78 18.72 7.34 10.26
N ALA A 79 18.31 8.57 9.93
CA ALA A 79 17.28 9.28 10.66
C ALA A 79 16.01 8.45 10.62
N SER A 80 15.70 7.81 11.74
CA SER A 80 14.45 7.10 11.90
C SER A 80 13.32 8.12 11.72
N SER A 81 12.51 7.92 10.68
CA SER A 81 11.32 8.74 10.52
C SER A 81 10.31 8.32 11.60
N PRO A 82 9.74 9.28 12.36
CA PRO A 82 8.74 8.97 13.37
C PRO A 82 7.52 8.31 12.73
N ARG A 83 7.01 7.24 13.34
CA ARG A 83 5.85 6.48 12.84
C ARG A 83 4.90 6.13 13.96
N LEU A 84 3.61 6.09 13.63
CA LEU A 84 2.61 5.49 14.51
C LEU A 84 2.82 3.97 14.58
N PRO A 85 2.46 3.32 15.71
CA PRO A 85 2.54 1.88 15.84
C PRO A 85 1.71 1.18 14.76
N PRO A 86 2.12 0.00 14.26
CA PRO A 86 1.38 -0.71 13.21
C PRO A 86 -0.07 -1.04 13.57
N ARG A 87 -0.36 -1.18 14.87
CA ARG A 87 -1.70 -1.48 15.42
C ARG A 87 -2.42 -0.24 15.98
N PHE A 88 -1.97 0.96 15.65
CA PHE A 88 -2.70 2.17 16.01
C PHE A 88 -4.11 2.14 15.36
N PRO A 89 -5.19 2.56 16.06
CA PRO A 89 -6.57 2.42 15.59
C PRO A 89 -6.88 3.42 14.47
N VAL A 90 -6.29 3.23 13.29
CA VAL A 90 -6.46 4.09 12.13
C VAL A 90 -6.50 3.27 10.85
N GLU A 91 -7.64 3.34 10.18
CA GLU A 91 -7.83 2.82 8.83
C GLU A 91 -7.82 3.95 7.82
N VAL A 92 -7.02 3.78 6.77
CA VAL A 92 -6.83 4.79 5.72
C VAL A 92 -6.91 4.13 4.36
N LEU A 93 -7.73 4.71 3.49
CA LEU A 93 -7.80 4.35 2.08
C LEU A 93 -7.49 5.55 1.21
N TYR A 94 -6.53 5.40 0.30
CA TYR A 94 -6.22 6.41 -0.72
C TYR A 94 -6.90 6.06 -2.04
N VAL A 95 -7.87 6.86 -2.46
CA VAL A 95 -8.62 6.64 -3.69
C VAL A 95 -7.97 7.41 -4.84
N ARG A 96 -6.96 6.78 -5.45
CA ARG A 96 -6.20 7.35 -6.58
C ARG A 96 -7.00 7.47 -7.87
N ASN A 97 -7.95 6.57 -8.11
CA ASN A 97 -8.66 6.46 -9.39
C ASN A 97 -9.78 7.50 -9.59
N SER A 98 -9.95 8.43 -8.65
CA SER A 98 -10.87 9.56 -8.79
C SER A 98 -10.22 10.66 -9.63
N ARG A 99 -11.04 11.48 -10.33
CA ARG A 99 -10.56 12.71 -11.02
C ARG A 99 -9.80 13.63 -10.08
N LYS A 100 -10.17 13.59 -8.80
CA LYS A 100 -9.56 14.35 -7.72
C LYS A 100 -9.24 13.36 -6.61
N PRO A 101 -7.99 12.87 -6.49
CA PRO A 101 -7.62 11.90 -5.47
C PRO A 101 -7.92 12.41 -4.07
N TYR A 102 -8.30 11.50 -3.19
CA TYR A 102 -8.67 11.79 -1.81
C TYR A 102 -8.36 10.60 -0.91
N PHE A 103 -8.37 10.85 0.39
CA PHE A 103 -8.30 9.85 1.44
C PHE A 103 -9.65 9.70 2.12
N LEU A 104 -9.98 8.47 2.47
CA LEU A 104 -10.95 8.17 3.52
C LEU A 104 -10.19 7.68 4.73
N LEU A 105 -10.59 8.17 5.90
CA LEU A 105 -9.96 7.86 7.17
C LEU A 105 -11.01 7.52 8.21
N GLU A 106 -10.79 6.43 8.94
CA GLU A 106 -11.61 6.02 10.07
C GLU A 106 -10.70 5.75 11.26
N TRP A 107 -10.93 6.44 12.37
CA TRP A 107 -10.29 6.08 13.62
C TRP A 107 -11.03 4.88 14.20
N ARG A 108 -10.46 3.69 14.01
CA ARG A 108 -10.94 2.41 14.54
C ARG A 108 -9.87 1.35 14.39
N TYR A 109 -10.03 0.27 15.14
CA TYR A 109 -9.27 -0.94 14.86
C TYR A 109 -9.75 -1.58 13.54
N PRO A 110 -8.86 -2.29 12.83
CA PRO A 110 -9.27 -3.09 11.68
C PRO A 110 -10.34 -4.10 12.10
N THR A 111 -11.29 -4.40 11.22
CA THR A 111 -12.26 -5.47 11.47
C THR A 111 -11.57 -6.83 11.30
N SER A 112 -12.16 -7.91 11.84
CA SER A 112 -11.61 -9.27 11.70
C SER A 112 -11.40 -9.66 10.22
N GLU A 113 -12.32 -9.28 9.34
CA GLU A 113 -12.19 -9.48 7.88
C GLU A 113 -10.97 -8.73 7.30
N GLU A 114 -10.74 -7.47 7.73
CA GLU A 114 -9.56 -6.70 7.29
C GLU A 114 -8.26 -7.25 7.85
N GLU A 115 -8.26 -7.81 9.07
CA GLU A 115 -7.08 -8.46 9.65
C GLU A 115 -6.73 -9.76 8.92
N GLU A 116 -7.73 -10.55 8.55
CA GLU A 116 -7.56 -11.79 7.79
C GLU A 116 -6.98 -11.50 6.40
N LYS A 117 -7.56 -10.53 5.67
CA LYS A 117 -7.04 -10.08 4.37
C LYS A 117 -5.61 -9.53 4.41
N ARG A 118 -5.14 -9.07 5.57
CA ARG A 118 -3.73 -8.65 5.76
C ARG A 118 -2.79 -9.82 6.00
N LYS A 119 -3.30 -10.93 6.51
CA LYS A 119 -2.54 -12.16 6.74
C LYS A 119 -2.48 -13.02 5.49
N GLU A 120 -3.52 -12.98 4.66
CA GLU A 120 -3.50 -13.63 3.35
C GLU A 120 -2.43 -12.97 2.47
N PRO A 121 -1.34 -13.67 2.12
CA PRO A 121 -0.34 -13.13 1.21
C PRO A 121 -1.02 -12.84 -0.12
N SER A 122 -0.94 -11.59 -0.57
CA SER A 122 -1.51 -11.16 -1.83
C SER A 122 -0.80 -11.85 -3.01
N ASP A 123 -1.43 -12.93 -3.48
CA ASP A 123 -1.35 -13.57 -4.81
C ASP A 123 -0.01 -14.13 -5.33
N SER A 124 -0.06 -15.44 -5.66
CA SER A 124 0.61 -16.16 -6.77
C SER A 124 1.82 -17.06 -6.45
N GLY A 125 1.58 -18.38 -6.37
CA GLY A 125 2.51 -19.40 -6.88
C GLY A 125 2.87 -20.54 -5.92
N GLY A 126 2.35 -21.74 -6.21
CA GLY A 126 3.09 -23.01 -6.12
C GLY A 126 3.26 -23.66 -4.74
N ASP A 127 2.58 -24.79 -4.60
CA ASP A 127 2.92 -26.00 -3.86
C ASP A 127 3.19 -25.97 -2.34
N GLU A 128 2.31 -26.70 -1.66
CA GLU A 128 2.61 -27.65 -0.59
C GLU A 128 3.43 -27.16 0.60
N LYS A 129 2.72 -26.74 1.65
CA LYS A 129 2.81 -27.38 2.97
C LYS A 129 1.67 -26.93 3.87
N GLU A 130 0.58 -27.68 3.74
CA GLU A 130 -0.33 -27.97 4.85
C GLU A 130 0.45 -28.73 5.95
N GLU A 131 0.03 -28.57 7.21
CA GLU A 131 0.68 -29.00 8.46
C GLU A 131 1.91 -28.19 8.91
N VAL A 132 1.69 -27.08 9.63
CA VAL A 132 1.98 -26.92 11.08
C VAL A 132 1.32 -25.62 11.54
N ALA A 133 0.02 -25.65 11.80
CA ALA A 133 -0.67 -24.52 12.44
C ALA A 133 -1.81 -25.01 13.36
N LYS A 134 -1.50 -25.99 14.21
CA LYS A 134 -2.32 -26.34 15.39
C LYS A 134 -1.45 -26.32 16.64
N ALA A 135 -1.06 -25.13 17.06
CA ALA A 135 -0.66 -24.85 18.44
C ALA A 135 -0.40 -23.34 18.59
N HIS A 136 -1.44 -22.51 18.58
CA HIS A 136 -1.44 -21.18 19.24
C HIS A 136 -2.88 -20.61 19.34
N GLU A 137 -3.89 -21.48 19.54
CA GLU A 137 -5.19 -21.05 20.09
C GLU A 137 -5.14 -21.22 21.62
N ALA A 138 -4.47 -20.29 22.30
CA ALA A 138 -4.64 -20.05 23.73
C ALA A 138 -3.90 -18.76 24.10
N GLN A 139 -4.36 -17.61 23.59
CA GLN A 139 -4.08 -16.35 24.27
C GLN A 139 -5.30 -15.44 24.21
N ALA A 140 -6.30 -15.83 25.00
CA ALA A 140 -7.31 -14.94 25.49
C ALA A 140 -6.64 -13.80 26.28
N GLY A 141 -7.10 -12.57 26.04
CA GLY A 141 -6.91 -11.44 26.94
C GLY A 141 -5.61 -10.65 26.78
N SER A 142 -5.57 -9.74 25.82
CA SER A 142 -4.72 -8.55 25.95
C SER A 142 -5.48 -7.30 25.51
N SER A 143 -6.55 -7.00 26.25
CA SER A 143 -7.21 -5.69 26.28
C SER A 143 -6.28 -4.57 26.80
N GLN A 144 -5.10 -4.93 27.32
CA GLN A 144 -4.15 -4.03 27.97
C GLN A 144 -3.44 -3.04 27.02
N GLY A 145 -3.61 -3.18 25.70
CA GLY A 145 -3.01 -2.29 24.69
C GLY A 145 -4.02 -1.61 23.75
N ARG A 146 -5.32 -1.71 24.02
CA ARG A 146 -6.33 -1.02 23.22
C ARG A 146 -6.50 0.41 23.71
N VAL A 147 -6.47 1.34 22.77
CA VAL A 147 -6.84 2.73 22.99
C VAL A 147 -8.30 2.76 23.42
N ALA A 148 -8.63 3.54 24.47
CA ALA A 148 -10.00 3.73 24.91
C ALA A 148 -10.88 4.24 23.76
N GLU A 149 -12.08 3.68 23.60
CA GLU A 149 -13.01 4.07 22.52
C GLU A 149 -13.33 5.56 22.52
N GLU A 150 -13.36 6.17 23.71
CA GLU A 150 -13.53 7.60 23.87
C GLU A 150 -12.38 8.41 23.27
N LEU A 151 -11.13 7.96 23.41
CA LEU A 151 -10.00 8.63 22.76
C LEU A 151 -10.10 8.51 21.23
N VAL A 152 -10.53 7.35 20.72
CA VAL A 152 -10.76 7.13 19.28
C VAL A 152 -11.83 8.09 18.74
N ARG A 153 -12.92 8.28 19.49
CA ARG A 153 -13.98 9.25 19.17
C ARG A 153 -13.44 10.69 19.17
N GLN A 154 -12.67 11.07 20.19
CA GLN A 154 -12.03 12.38 20.28
C GLN A 154 -11.03 12.63 19.15
N LEU A 155 -10.30 11.60 18.69
CA LEU A 155 -9.40 11.72 17.54
C LEU A 155 -10.16 12.09 16.27
N ALA A 156 -11.34 11.51 16.05
CA ALA A 156 -12.18 11.87 14.92
C ALA A 156 -12.63 13.33 14.99
N GLU A 157 -13.09 13.77 16.17
CA GLU A 157 -13.51 15.16 16.40
C GLU A 157 -12.36 16.15 16.20
N ARG A 158 -11.18 15.88 16.77
CA ARG A 158 -9.99 16.72 16.63
C ARG A 158 -9.51 16.78 15.18
N THR A 159 -9.56 15.65 14.46
CA THR A 159 -9.21 15.61 13.03
C THR A 159 -10.16 16.48 12.21
N LEU A 160 -11.47 16.41 12.48
CA LEU A 160 -12.45 17.29 11.83
C LEU A 160 -12.24 18.75 12.23
N ALA A 161 -11.86 19.03 13.48
CA ALA A 161 -11.56 20.37 13.96
C ALA A 161 -10.35 21.00 13.23
N LEU A 162 -9.35 20.20 12.81
CA LEU A 162 -8.26 20.70 11.96
C LEU A 162 -8.78 21.31 10.64
N GLY A 163 -9.89 20.79 10.11
CA GLY A 163 -10.52 21.30 8.90
C GLY A 163 -11.41 22.52 9.10
N LYS A 164 -11.78 22.85 10.34
CA LYS A 164 -12.68 23.98 10.63
C LYS A 164 -11.90 25.29 10.54
N HIS A 165 -12.38 26.17 9.67
CA HIS A 165 -11.76 27.42 9.23
C HIS A 165 -11.75 28.54 10.30
N GLU A 166 -12.24 28.30 11.51
CA GLU A 166 -12.59 29.41 12.42
C GLU A 166 -11.39 30.03 13.17
N LEU A 167 -10.16 29.53 13.05
CA LEU A 167 -9.03 30.06 13.84
C LEU A 167 -7.87 30.69 13.05
N CYS A 168 -7.78 30.54 11.72
CA CYS A 168 -6.72 31.18 10.93
C CYS A 168 -7.25 31.51 9.53
N ASP A 169 -7.01 32.74 9.05
CA ASP A 169 -7.44 33.22 7.72
C ASP A 169 -6.93 32.37 6.54
N ASN A 170 -6.06 31.40 6.81
CA ASN A 170 -5.66 30.33 5.92
C ASN A 170 -5.98 29.01 6.65
N GLY A 171 -6.99 28.26 6.21
CA GLY A 171 -7.29 26.93 6.75
C GLY A 171 -6.07 25.98 6.73
N VAL A 172 -6.20 24.77 7.27
CA VAL A 172 -5.04 23.86 7.37
C VAL A 172 -4.36 23.63 6.02
N THR A 173 -3.04 23.82 5.97
CA THR A 173 -2.23 23.66 4.75
C THR A 173 -1.19 22.56 4.91
N TRP A 174 -0.77 21.99 3.78
CA TRP A 174 0.30 21.00 3.68
C TRP A 174 1.17 21.33 2.46
N LYS A 175 2.47 21.57 2.69
CA LYS A 175 3.42 21.99 1.65
C LYS A 175 2.91 23.19 0.83
N GLY A 176 2.31 24.18 1.52
CA GLY A 176 1.73 25.38 0.91
C GLY A 176 0.42 25.16 0.12
N GLN A 177 -0.16 23.96 0.17
CA GLN A 177 -1.46 23.66 -0.47
C GLN A 177 -2.55 23.47 0.59
N PRO A 178 -3.79 23.92 0.35
CA PRO A 178 -4.89 23.74 1.28
C PRO A 178 -5.25 22.26 1.42
N VAL A 179 -5.56 21.84 2.65
CA VAL A 179 -6.06 20.50 2.97
C VAL A 179 -7.55 20.63 3.32
N LEU A 180 -8.40 20.02 2.50
CA LEU A 180 -9.83 19.94 2.78
C LEU A 180 -10.08 18.73 3.68
N ILE A 181 -10.68 18.95 4.85
CA ILE A 181 -11.07 17.90 5.79
C ILE A 181 -12.56 18.07 6.10
N CYS A 182 -13.35 17.02 5.88
CA CYS A 182 -14.78 17.04 6.18
C CYS A 182 -15.29 15.64 6.53
N VAL A 183 -16.52 15.56 7.02
CA VAL A 183 -17.23 14.28 7.17
C VAL A 183 -17.54 13.75 5.77
N ALA A 184 -17.26 12.47 5.53
CA ALA A 184 -17.58 11.84 4.25
C ALA A 184 -19.10 11.75 4.06
N SER A 185 -19.55 11.73 2.79
CA SER A 185 -20.97 11.57 2.48
C SER A 185 -21.48 10.20 2.98
N SER A 186 -22.78 10.12 3.30
CA SER A 186 -23.40 8.87 3.75
C SER A 186 -23.10 7.72 2.78
N GLY A 187 -22.70 6.56 3.32
CA GLY A 187 -22.31 5.38 2.55
C GLY A 187 -20.87 5.39 1.99
N MET A 188 -20.12 6.49 2.12
CA MET A 188 -18.69 6.53 1.81
C MET A 188 -17.87 6.13 3.03
N THR A 189 -17.68 4.83 3.23
CA THR A 189 -16.80 4.27 4.28
C THR A 189 -15.52 3.69 3.68
N VAL A 190 -14.49 3.55 4.51
CA VAL A 190 -13.23 2.90 4.09
C VAL A 190 -13.51 1.48 3.58
N MET A 191 -14.35 0.72 4.29
CA MET A 191 -14.73 -0.64 3.89
C MET A 191 -15.52 -0.68 2.58
N ALA A 192 -16.52 0.19 2.42
CA ALA A 192 -17.34 0.21 1.22
C ALA A 192 -16.51 0.56 -0.02
N GLU A 193 -15.63 1.57 0.07
CA GLU A 193 -14.76 1.94 -1.04
C GLU A 193 -13.67 0.90 -1.31
N ARG A 194 -13.12 0.25 -0.27
CA ARG A 194 -12.18 -0.86 -0.45
C ARG A 194 -12.83 -2.01 -1.22
N ARG A 195 -14.03 -2.42 -0.85
CA ARG A 195 -14.79 -3.49 -1.55
C ARG A 195 -15.05 -3.14 -3.02
N LYS A 196 -15.37 -1.86 -3.32
CA LYS A 196 -15.54 -1.39 -4.71
C LYS A 196 -14.24 -1.45 -5.51
N LEU A 197 -13.11 -1.11 -4.89
CA LEU A 197 -11.80 -1.20 -5.53
C LEU A 197 -11.39 -2.66 -5.78
N GLU A 198 -11.57 -3.54 -4.79
CA GLU A 198 -11.30 -4.98 -4.92
C GLU A 198 -12.10 -5.61 -6.08
N LEU A 199 -13.39 -5.32 -6.18
CA LEU A 199 -14.24 -5.81 -7.27
C LEU A 199 -13.76 -5.30 -8.65
N ARG A 200 -13.33 -4.04 -8.73
CA ARG A 200 -12.83 -3.46 -9.97
C ARG A 200 -11.51 -4.09 -10.39
N ASP A 201 -10.62 -4.31 -9.44
CA ASP A 201 -9.30 -4.87 -9.71
C ASP A 201 -9.40 -6.35 -10.08
N SER A 202 -10.32 -7.12 -9.47
CA SER A 202 -10.62 -8.50 -9.87
C SER A 202 -11.19 -8.58 -11.28
N GLN A 203 -12.15 -7.70 -11.63
CA GLN A 203 -12.68 -7.61 -13.00
C GLN A 203 -11.59 -7.24 -14.02
N ARG A 204 -10.71 -6.29 -13.68
CA ARG A 204 -9.57 -5.93 -14.54
C ARG A 204 -8.57 -7.05 -14.69
N LYS A 205 -8.32 -7.85 -13.64
CA LYS A 205 -7.46 -9.04 -13.69
C LYS A 205 -8.03 -10.07 -14.67
N VAL A 206 -9.34 -10.32 -14.61
CA VAL A 206 -10.04 -11.23 -15.54
C VAL A 206 -9.96 -10.71 -16.98
N GLN A 207 -10.23 -9.42 -17.20
CA GLN A 207 -10.15 -8.80 -18.54
C GLN A 207 -8.74 -8.92 -19.13
N ARG A 208 -7.70 -8.59 -18.36
CA ARG A 208 -6.30 -8.72 -18.81
C ARG A 208 -5.91 -10.17 -19.11
N ALA A 209 -6.42 -11.12 -18.32
CA ALA A 209 -6.19 -12.54 -18.57
C ALA A 209 -6.88 -13.01 -19.87
N ALA A 210 -8.09 -12.51 -20.15
CA ALA A 210 -8.81 -12.78 -21.40
C ALA A 210 -8.09 -12.17 -22.61
N GLU A 211 -7.70 -10.88 -22.54
CA GLU A 211 -6.91 -10.23 -23.59
C GLU A 211 -5.58 -10.94 -23.87
N LYS A 212 -4.92 -11.45 -22.83
CA LYS A 212 -3.68 -12.22 -22.96
C LYS A 212 -3.93 -13.55 -23.69
N ARG A 213 -5.05 -14.24 -23.41
CA ARG A 213 -5.44 -15.48 -24.10
C ARG A 213 -5.75 -15.19 -25.57
N GLU A 214 -6.53 -14.14 -25.85
CA GLU A 214 -6.86 -13.74 -27.22
C GLU A 214 -5.61 -13.41 -28.05
N ARG A 215 -4.62 -12.72 -27.46
CA ARG A 215 -3.33 -12.48 -28.13
C ARG A 215 -2.56 -13.78 -28.40
N ALA A 216 -2.52 -14.72 -27.44
CA ALA A 216 -1.85 -16.00 -27.63
C ALA A 216 -2.52 -16.83 -28.74
N ASP A 217 -3.85 -16.81 -28.81
CA ASP A 217 -4.62 -17.49 -29.86
C ASP A 217 -4.37 -16.85 -31.23
N ALA A 218 -4.34 -15.51 -31.31
CA ALA A 218 -4.00 -14.78 -32.53
C ALA A 218 -2.56 -15.05 -33.00
N ASP A 219 -1.60 -15.07 -32.08
CA ASP A 219 -0.19 -15.40 -32.37
C ASP A 219 -0.06 -16.84 -32.88
N THR A 220 -0.76 -17.80 -32.25
CA THR A 220 -0.79 -19.20 -32.67
C THR A 220 -1.41 -19.36 -34.06
N ALA A 221 -2.52 -18.66 -34.33
CA ALA A 221 -3.16 -18.65 -35.65
C ALA A 221 -2.25 -18.05 -36.72
N ALA A 222 -1.57 -16.94 -36.42
CA ALA A 222 -0.62 -16.30 -37.34
C ALA A 222 0.60 -17.19 -37.64
N GLN A 223 1.14 -17.88 -36.63
CA GLN A 223 2.21 -18.86 -36.82
C GLN A 223 1.77 -20.03 -37.70
N THR A 224 0.58 -20.57 -37.45
CA THR A 224 0.01 -21.68 -38.25
C THR A 224 -0.23 -21.26 -39.71
N ALA A 225 -0.70 -20.04 -39.95
CA ALA A 225 -0.90 -19.51 -41.30
C ALA A 225 0.43 -19.33 -42.05
N ARG A 226 1.48 -18.84 -41.39
CA ARG A 226 2.83 -18.73 -41.98
C ARG A 226 3.44 -20.09 -42.33
N ALA A 227 3.28 -21.09 -41.47
CA ALA A 227 3.76 -22.44 -41.74
C ALA A 227 3.09 -23.05 -43.00
N LYS A 228 1.77 -22.88 -43.15
CA LYS A 228 1.04 -23.35 -44.34
C LYS A 228 1.47 -22.64 -45.63
N GLN A 229 1.79 -21.34 -45.58
CA GLN A 229 2.28 -20.61 -46.75
C GLN A 229 3.70 -21.03 -47.17
N GLN A 230 4.56 -21.40 -46.23
CA GLN A 230 5.89 -21.92 -46.54
C GLN A 230 5.84 -23.31 -47.18
N ASP A 231 4.91 -24.17 -46.74
CA ASP A 231 4.72 -25.52 -47.29
C ASP A 231 4.08 -25.48 -48.69
N ALA A 232 3.11 -24.59 -48.91
CA ALA A 232 2.50 -24.37 -50.23
C ALA A 232 3.39 -23.58 -51.21
N GLY A 233 4.42 -22.90 -50.71
CA GLY A 233 5.35 -22.06 -51.47
C GLY A 233 6.69 -22.73 -51.78
N ALA A 234 6.86 -24.02 -51.47
CA ALA A 234 8.02 -24.81 -51.85
C ALA A 234 8.01 -25.10 -53.37
N VAL A 235 8.08 -24.04 -54.18
CA VAL A 235 8.60 -24.15 -55.54
C VAL A 235 10.05 -24.58 -55.39
N THR A 236 10.34 -25.81 -55.79
CA THR A 236 11.69 -26.34 -55.89
C THR A 236 12.56 -25.30 -56.58
N ALA A 237 13.45 -24.66 -55.81
CA ALA A 237 14.45 -23.76 -56.37
C ALA A 237 15.33 -24.58 -57.31
N ALA A 238 15.05 -24.51 -58.60
CA ALA A 238 15.85 -25.17 -59.61
C ALA A 238 17.28 -24.64 -59.49
N PHE A 239 18.20 -25.54 -59.16
CA PHE A 239 19.63 -25.26 -59.09
C PHE A 239 20.10 -24.86 -60.50
N ILE A 240 20.39 -23.58 -60.71
CA ILE A 240 20.96 -23.07 -61.96
C ILE A 240 22.49 -23.12 -61.82
N PRO A 241 23.21 -24.03 -62.49
CA PRO A 241 24.66 -24.07 -62.40
C PRO A 241 25.25 -22.81 -63.03
N ARG A 242 26.00 -22.03 -62.24
CA ARG A 242 26.74 -20.87 -62.75
C ARG A 242 27.88 -21.36 -63.65
N CYS A 243 27.77 -21.12 -64.96
CA CYS A 243 28.87 -21.34 -65.90
C CYS A 243 30.04 -20.41 -65.53
N VAL A 244 31.15 -20.98 -65.06
CA VAL A 244 32.40 -20.25 -64.82
C VAL A 244 33.03 -19.93 -66.18
N ARG A 245 32.96 -18.67 -66.59
CA ARG A 245 33.61 -18.16 -67.81
C ARG A 245 35.11 -18.09 -67.54
N ARG A 246 35.89 -19.08 -68.01
CA ARG A 246 37.35 -19.01 -68.01
C ARG A 246 37.78 -17.84 -68.90
N ARG A 247 38.33 -16.79 -68.30
CA ARG A 247 39.07 -15.75 -69.05
C ARG A 247 40.37 -16.39 -69.54
N ARG A 248 40.61 -16.35 -70.85
CA ARG A 248 41.95 -16.40 -71.43
C ARG A 248 42.50 -14.99 -71.49
#